data_AF-A0A1J5HN95-F1
#
_entry.id   AF-A0A1J5HN95-F1
#
_cell.length_a   1.000
_cell.length_b   1.000
_cell.length_c   1.000
_cell.angle_alpha   90.00
_cell.angle_beta   90.00
_cell.angle_gamma   90.00
#
_symmetry.space_group_name_H-M   'P 1'
#
loop_
_entity.id
_entity.type
_entity.pdbx_description
1 polymer ?
#
loop_
_entity_poly.entity_id
_entity_poly.type
_entity_poly.pdbx_seq_one_letter_code
_entity_poly.pdbx_strand_id
1 'polypeptide(L)'
;MTNFVIIGTSGVGKTFLEQELESMGISFQLPKYTNRSPRSAENTNKTVCISSIEFEKLFSPKSFFFTLDYGSYRYGWKKTDLLLHPQLPATLAITLESLDSFLSQNPTFIPILLTVDNSDLFLLEKRLHLREKSESEITRRLNLARNELNIISKYIKLTKKKNGKVFYIKDNQTIFDEVIPQILFELLSLKYNLNCIPIKKKPWGFTVGIQPNSVDKFINSFFPNINLSKQQISPRFLIINPNSRLSWQWHQKRSEWWKLIKGPAGIMLSHNDIQPENFIVKNTSSTIKVEPTIRHRIIGLKTIAIVAEIWIHTDINNLSNANDIVRVEDDYMSQRILPPPAVNVIGKPHQY
;
A
#
# COMPACT_ATOMS: atom_id res chain seq x y z
N MET A 1 -1.63 -1.13 16.44
CA MET A 1 -1.72 -0.92 14.98
C MET A 1 -0.86 0.27 14.62
N THR A 2 -0.02 0.16 13.59
CA THR A 2 0.92 1.21 13.20
C THR A 2 0.22 2.21 12.29
N ASN A 3 0.08 3.45 12.73
CA ASN A 3 -0.50 4.53 11.92
C ASN A 3 0.60 5.35 11.26
N PHE A 4 0.27 6.03 10.15
CA PHE A 4 1.24 6.84 9.41
C PHE A 4 0.83 8.29 9.33
N VAL A 5 1.82 9.18 9.39
CA VAL A 5 1.66 10.60 9.11
C VAL A 5 2.46 10.94 7.86
N ILE A 6 1.79 11.46 6.84
CA ILE A 6 2.39 11.81 5.56
C ILE A 6 2.77 13.29 5.60
N ILE A 7 4.03 13.58 5.37
CA ILE A 7 4.57 14.94 5.27
C ILE A 7 5.31 15.10 3.95
N GLY A 8 5.62 16.33 3.60
CA GLY A 8 6.32 16.59 2.35
C GLY A 8 6.10 17.98 1.81
N THR A 9 6.89 18.31 0.79
CA THR A 9 6.80 19.60 0.11
C THR A 9 5.44 19.81 -0.54
N SER A 10 5.08 21.07 -0.78
CA SER A 10 3.86 21.47 -1.46
C SER A 10 3.81 20.84 -2.85
N GLY A 11 2.65 20.31 -3.24
CA GLY A 11 2.43 19.68 -4.55
C GLY A 11 3.03 18.28 -4.76
N VAL A 12 3.85 17.75 -3.84
CA VAL A 12 4.57 16.47 -4.02
C VAL A 12 3.65 15.24 -4.19
N GLY A 13 2.41 15.31 -3.69
CA GLY A 13 1.40 14.25 -3.84
C GLY A 13 0.91 13.62 -2.54
N LYS A 14 1.01 14.30 -1.39
CA LYS A 14 0.56 13.78 -0.08
C LYS A 14 -0.87 13.23 -0.09
N THR A 15 -1.84 14.05 -0.53
CA THR A 15 -3.25 13.65 -0.59
C THR A 15 -3.51 12.58 -1.64
N PHE A 16 -2.75 12.58 -2.73
CA PHE A 16 -2.83 11.51 -3.72
C PHE A 16 -2.40 10.17 -3.12
N LEU A 17 -1.29 10.13 -2.37
CA LEU A 17 -0.87 8.93 -1.65
C LEU A 17 -1.94 8.44 -0.66
N GLU A 18 -2.56 9.33 0.12
CA GLU A 18 -3.66 8.95 1.04
C GLU A 18 -4.83 8.29 0.30
N GLN A 19 -5.24 8.86 -0.83
CA GLN A 19 -6.34 8.35 -1.66
C GLN A 19 -6.00 6.99 -2.28
N GLU A 20 -4.78 6.83 -2.81
CA GLU A 20 -4.35 5.57 -3.41
C GLU A 20 -4.27 4.45 -2.35
N LEU A 21 -3.68 4.73 -1.18
CA LEU A 21 -3.62 3.77 -0.08
C LEU A 21 -5.03 3.33 0.37
N GLU A 22 -5.97 4.26 0.48
CA GLU A 22 -7.34 3.94 0.88
C GLU A 22 -8.11 3.18 -0.21
N SER A 23 -7.98 3.59 -1.48
CA SER A 23 -8.63 2.90 -2.60
C SER A 23 -8.17 1.45 -2.75
N MET A 24 -6.89 1.19 -2.44
CA MET A 24 -6.31 -0.15 -2.39
C MET A 24 -6.71 -0.93 -1.13
N GLY A 25 -7.37 -0.27 -0.17
CA GLY A 25 -7.74 -0.83 1.13
C GLY A 25 -6.56 -1.02 2.08
N ILE A 26 -5.46 -0.30 1.90
CA ILE A 26 -4.22 -0.41 2.70
C ILE A 26 -4.33 0.35 4.02
N SER A 27 -4.85 1.57 3.97
CA SER A 27 -5.05 2.44 5.12
C SER A 27 -6.43 3.09 5.08
N PHE A 28 -6.78 3.78 6.16
CA PHE A 28 -7.94 4.67 6.21
C PHE A 28 -7.44 6.11 6.27
N GLN A 29 -7.90 6.96 5.34
CA GLN A 29 -7.61 8.39 5.40
C GLN A 29 -8.51 9.02 6.46
N LEU A 30 -7.92 9.56 7.52
CA LEU A 30 -8.67 10.25 8.56
C LEU A 30 -9.33 11.52 7.99
N PRO A 31 -10.62 11.77 8.25
CA PRO A 31 -11.26 13.02 7.88
C PRO A 31 -10.53 14.21 8.50
N LYS A 32 -10.21 15.21 7.67
CA LYS A 32 -9.69 16.50 8.13
C LYS A 32 -10.82 17.51 8.21
N TYR A 33 -10.97 18.14 9.37
CA TYR A 33 -11.94 19.20 9.60
C TYR A 33 -11.26 20.54 9.38
N THR A 34 -11.94 21.48 8.75
CA THR A 34 -11.36 22.80 8.45
C THR A 34 -12.42 23.89 8.37
N ASN A 35 -12.02 25.13 8.66
CA ASN A 35 -12.89 26.30 8.53
C ASN A 35 -12.82 26.99 7.16
N ARG A 36 -12.13 26.40 6.18
CA ARG A 36 -12.12 26.92 4.81
C ARG A 36 -13.38 26.56 4.05
N SER A 37 -13.63 27.28 2.96
CA SER A 37 -14.66 26.92 1.99
C SER A 37 -14.33 25.60 1.28
N PRO A 38 -15.35 24.77 0.96
CA PRO A 38 -15.18 23.58 0.11
C PRO A 38 -14.63 23.92 -1.27
N ARG A 39 -13.87 23.00 -1.87
CA ARG A 39 -13.37 23.11 -3.25
C ARG A 39 -14.17 22.23 -4.21
N SER A 40 -14.22 22.59 -5.48
CA SER A 40 -14.84 21.76 -6.52
C SER A 40 -14.14 20.40 -6.62
N ALA A 41 -14.91 19.31 -6.62
CA ALA A 41 -14.44 17.91 -6.65
C ALA A 41 -13.75 17.40 -5.36
N GLU A 42 -13.91 18.08 -4.22
CA GLU A 42 -13.42 17.58 -2.94
C GLU A 42 -14.38 16.55 -2.31
N ASN A 43 -13.83 15.46 -1.77
CA ASN A 43 -14.61 14.47 -1.03
C ASN A 43 -14.99 15.04 0.34
N THR A 44 -16.27 15.39 0.52
CA THR A 44 -16.81 16.00 1.75
C THR A 44 -16.72 15.10 2.98
N ASN A 45 -16.60 13.79 2.80
CA ASN A 45 -16.38 12.85 3.91
C ASN A 45 -14.92 12.81 4.37
N LYS A 46 -14.00 13.33 3.55
CA LYS A 46 -12.55 13.36 3.84
C LYS A 46 -12.05 14.75 4.19
N THR A 47 -12.68 15.78 3.62
CA THR A 47 -12.49 17.16 4.05
C THR A 47 -13.83 17.73 4.49
N VAL A 48 -14.00 17.81 5.80
CA VAL A 48 -15.22 18.34 6.42
C VAL A 48 -15.04 19.83 6.64
N CYS A 49 -15.67 20.65 5.80
CA CYS A 49 -15.64 22.10 5.92
C CYS A 49 -16.76 22.56 6.87
N ILE A 50 -16.40 23.22 7.96
CA ILE A 50 -17.32 23.71 9.00
C ILE A 50 -17.13 25.23 9.20
N SER A 51 -18.11 25.91 9.80
CA SER A 51 -17.96 27.35 10.06
C SER A 51 -16.87 27.62 11.12
N SER A 52 -16.25 28.79 11.13
CA SER A 52 -15.28 29.14 12.19
C SER A 52 -15.89 29.07 13.59
N ILE A 53 -17.17 29.43 13.74
CA ILE A 53 -17.89 29.36 15.02
C ILE A 53 -18.05 27.90 15.47
N GLU A 54 -18.46 27.03 14.55
CA GLU A 54 -18.57 25.60 14.82
C GLU A 54 -17.21 24.97 15.07
N PHE A 55 -16.19 25.40 14.34
CA PHE A 55 -14.81 25.01 14.54
C PHE A 55 -14.39 25.30 15.97
N GLU A 56 -14.50 26.54 16.45
CA GLU A 56 -14.17 26.95 17.83
C GLU A 56 -15.00 26.19 18.88
N LYS A 57 -16.30 25.98 18.65
CA LYS A 57 -17.16 25.21 19.56
C LYS A 57 -16.75 23.75 19.69
N LEU A 58 -16.32 23.11 18.59
CA LEU A 58 -15.88 21.72 18.57
C LEU A 58 -14.43 21.57 19.08
N PHE A 59 -13.62 22.64 19.04
CA PHE A 59 -12.19 22.64 19.34
C PHE A 59 -11.85 22.69 20.83
N SER A 60 -12.36 21.73 21.59
CA SER A 60 -11.74 21.40 22.86
C SER A 60 -10.55 20.44 22.62
N PRO A 61 -9.46 20.50 23.41
CA PRO A 61 -8.41 19.48 23.42
C PRO A 61 -8.93 18.05 23.70
N LYS A 62 -10.19 17.92 24.15
CA LYS A 62 -10.85 16.63 24.33
C LYS A 62 -11.35 16.03 23.02
N SER A 63 -11.70 16.84 22.02
CA SER A 63 -12.31 16.38 20.76
C SER A 63 -11.29 16.00 19.68
N PHE A 64 -10.24 16.81 19.54
CA PHE A 64 -9.21 16.65 18.51
C PHE A 64 -7.92 16.09 19.12
N PHE A 65 -7.25 15.17 18.41
CA PHE A 65 -5.91 14.70 18.84
C PHE A 65 -4.78 15.47 18.17
N PHE A 66 -5.09 16.16 17.08
CA PHE A 66 -4.13 17.02 16.41
C PHE A 66 -4.80 18.13 15.61
N THR A 67 -4.11 19.26 15.56
CA THR A 67 -4.60 20.53 15.03
C THR A 67 -3.43 21.29 14.42
N LEU A 68 -3.64 21.94 13.28
CA LEU A 68 -2.63 22.81 12.68
C LEU A 68 -3.28 24.01 11.98
N ASP A 69 -2.53 25.09 11.86
CA ASP A 69 -2.92 26.24 11.04
C ASP A 69 -2.16 26.19 9.70
N TYR A 70 -2.86 26.48 8.59
CA TYR A 70 -2.28 26.54 7.26
C TYR A 70 -2.94 27.63 6.42
N GLY A 71 -2.15 28.64 6.06
CA GLY A 71 -2.68 29.89 5.50
C GLY A 71 -3.57 30.59 6.54
N SER A 72 -4.73 31.06 6.12
CA SER A 72 -5.73 31.71 7.00
C SER A 72 -6.73 30.73 7.62
N TYR A 73 -6.47 29.42 7.51
CA TYR A 73 -7.42 28.38 7.89
C TYR A 73 -6.82 27.42 8.90
N ARG A 74 -7.67 26.90 9.76
CA ARG A 74 -7.34 25.87 10.75
C ARG A 74 -7.78 24.51 10.26
N TYR A 75 -7.03 23.50 10.65
CA TYR A 75 -7.26 22.09 10.33
C TYR A 75 -7.18 21.25 11.60
N GLY A 76 -7.96 20.18 11.67
CA GLY A 76 -7.90 19.25 12.80
C GLY A 76 -8.40 17.85 12.46
N TRP A 77 -7.93 16.87 13.26
CA TRP A 77 -8.35 15.47 13.21
C TRP A 77 -8.91 15.01 14.55
N LYS A 78 -10.12 14.44 14.54
CA LYS A 78 -10.84 14.03 15.76
C LYS A 78 -10.28 12.74 16.34
N LYS A 79 -10.32 12.62 17.68
CA LYS A 79 -9.94 11.39 18.40
C LYS A 79 -10.83 10.20 18.02
N THR A 80 -12.13 10.44 17.87
CA THR A 80 -13.13 9.42 17.53
C THR A 80 -12.84 8.76 16.18
N ASP A 81 -12.25 9.50 15.24
CA ASP A 81 -12.08 9.03 13.87
C ASP A 81 -10.97 7.96 13.75
N LEU A 82 -10.06 7.90 14.74
CA LEU A 82 -9.05 6.84 14.85
C LEU A 82 -9.68 5.46 15.09
N LEU A 83 -10.93 5.41 15.58
CA LEU A 83 -11.62 4.17 15.94
C LEU A 83 -12.56 3.67 14.83
N LEU A 84 -12.75 4.42 13.74
CA LEU A 84 -13.70 4.07 12.67
C LEU A 84 -13.32 2.77 11.94
N HIS A 85 -12.03 2.55 11.74
CA HIS A 85 -11.52 1.38 11.02
C HIS A 85 -10.39 0.68 11.81
N PRO A 86 -10.71 -0.03 12.90
CA PRO A 86 -9.71 -0.60 13.81
C PRO A 86 -8.85 -1.70 13.17
N GLN A 87 -9.23 -2.15 11.97
CA GLN A 87 -8.52 -3.17 11.19
C GLN A 87 -7.53 -2.57 10.17
N LEU A 88 -7.58 -1.25 9.93
CA LEU A 88 -6.72 -0.54 8.98
C LEU A 88 -5.88 0.54 9.69
N PRO A 89 -4.59 0.67 9.35
CA PRO A 89 -3.79 1.82 9.72
C PRO A 89 -4.49 3.13 9.40
N ALA A 90 -4.49 4.07 10.35
CA ALA A 90 -4.89 5.44 10.07
C ALA A 90 -3.79 6.20 9.33
N THR A 91 -4.19 7.07 8.41
CA THR A 91 -3.32 7.98 7.66
C THR A 91 -3.85 9.40 7.75
N LEU A 92 -2.95 10.37 7.91
CA LEU A 92 -3.23 11.79 7.71
C LEU A 92 -2.05 12.50 7.06
N ALA A 93 -2.33 13.53 6.25
CA ALA A 93 -1.32 14.44 5.73
C ALA A 93 -1.25 15.76 6.50
N ILE A 94 -0.04 16.15 6.92
CA ILE A 94 0.23 17.42 7.62
C ILE A 94 1.34 18.23 6.94
N THR A 95 1.55 19.47 7.37
CA THR A 95 2.66 20.31 6.92
C THR A 95 3.99 19.84 7.51
N LEU A 96 5.12 20.18 6.88
CA LEU A 96 6.45 19.83 7.39
C LEU A 96 6.66 20.40 8.80
N GLU A 97 6.35 21.68 8.99
CA GLU A 97 6.51 22.40 10.26
C GLU A 97 5.71 21.80 11.42
N SER A 98 4.59 21.15 11.11
CA SER A 98 3.74 20.50 12.10
C SER A 98 4.32 19.17 12.63
N LEU A 99 5.33 18.58 11.97
CA LEU A 99 5.79 17.23 12.26
C LEU A 99 6.28 17.05 13.71
N ASP A 100 7.07 18.00 14.21
CA ASP A 100 7.71 17.87 15.52
C ASP A 100 6.69 17.91 16.67
N SER A 101 5.76 18.89 16.60
CA SER A 101 4.62 18.99 17.51
C SER A 101 3.71 17.76 17.40
N PHE A 102 3.43 17.32 16.17
CA PHE A 102 2.61 16.13 15.92
C PHE A 102 3.19 14.88 16.59
N LEU A 103 4.47 14.58 16.36
CA LEU A 103 5.13 13.39 16.90
C LEU A 103 5.37 13.46 18.41
N SER A 104 5.39 14.66 18.98
CA SER A 104 5.43 14.84 20.44
C SER A 104 4.10 14.47 21.09
N GLN A 105 2.98 14.81 20.44
CA GLN A 105 1.64 14.47 20.91
C GLN A 105 1.22 13.04 20.53
N ASN A 106 1.74 12.53 19.41
CA ASN A 106 1.34 11.26 18.79
C ASN A 106 2.57 10.39 18.46
N PRO A 107 3.33 9.92 19.47
CA PRO A 107 4.63 9.27 19.26
C PRO A 107 4.55 7.91 18.58
N THR A 108 3.36 7.31 18.48
CA THR A 108 3.13 6.00 17.87
C THR A 108 2.96 6.05 16.34
N PHE A 109 2.80 7.25 15.77
CA PHE A 109 2.71 7.43 14.32
C PHE A 109 4.10 7.37 13.69
N ILE A 110 4.21 6.67 12.55
CA ILE A 110 5.43 6.62 11.76
C ILE A 110 5.37 7.66 10.63
N PRO A 111 6.36 8.56 10.51
CA PRO A 111 6.35 9.57 9.47
C PRO A 111 6.79 9.02 8.10
N ILE A 112 6.09 9.44 7.06
CA ILE A 112 6.42 9.20 5.66
C ILE A 112 6.66 10.55 5.01
N LEU A 113 7.92 10.83 4.68
CA LEU A 113 8.32 12.07 4.04
C LEU A 113 8.41 11.89 2.53
N LEU A 114 7.60 12.65 1.81
CA LEU A 114 7.67 12.80 0.36
C LEU A 114 8.38 14.12 0.04
N THR A 115 9.48 14.07 -0.69
CA THR A 115 10.19 15.28 -1.14
C THR A 115 10.55 15.14 -2.62
N VAL A 116 11.00 16.22 -3.23
CA VAL A 116 11.65 16.20 -4.55
C VAL A 116 13.12 16.56 -4.38
N ASP A 117 13.95 16.20 -5.35
CA ASP A 117 15.30 16.78 -5.43
C ASP A 117 15.20 18.25 -5.89
N ASN A 118 16.15 19.09 -5.48
CA ASN A 118 16.22 20.47 -5.95
C ASN A 118 16.36 20.55 -7.49
N SER A 119 17.09 19.59 -8.08
CA SER A 119 17.24 19.47 -9.53
C SER A 119 15.95 19.06 -10.24
N ASP A 120 15.00 18.44 -9.53
CA ASP A 120 13.73 17.94 -10.06
C ASP A 120 12.55 18.90 -9.81
N LEU A 121 12.80 20.14 -9.36
CA LEU A 121 11.73 21.11 -9.09
C LEU A 121 10.86 21.39 -10.33
N PHE A 122 11.43 21.32 -11.53
CA PHE A 122 10.70 21.47 -12.79
C PHE A 122 9.65 20.35 -13.00
N LEU A 123 9.85 19.15 -12.44
CA LEU A 123 8.86 18.07 -12.50
C LEU A 123 7.66 18.40 -11.61
N LEU A 124 7.91 19.01 -10.45
CA LEU A 124 6.87 19.51 -9.56
C LEU A 124 6.05 20.61 -10.24
N GLU A 125 6.70 21.54 -10.92
CA GLU A 125 6.06 22.58 -11.73
C GLU A 125 5.16 21.99 -12.81
N LYS A 126 5.66 21.06 -13.63
CA LYS A 126 4.85 20.34 -14.64
C LYS A 126 3.61 19.68 -14.01
N ARG A 127 3.75 19.05 -12.84
CA ARG A 127 2.62 18.42 -12.13
C ARG A 127 1.61 19.44 -11.61
N LEU A 128 2.05 20.64 -11.22
CA LEU A 128 1.16 21.71 -10.76
C LEU A 128 0.37 22.31 -11.92
N HIS A 129 1.00 22.59 -13.07
CA HIS A 129 0.30 23.10 -14.27
C HIS A 129 -0.76 22.13 -14.80
N LEU A 130 -0.59 20.82 -14.63
CA LEU A 130 -1.61 19.83 -15.03
C LEU A 130 -2.86 19.84 -14.14
N ARG A 131 -2.78 20.38 -12.92
CA ARG A 131 -3.85 20.30 -11.91
C ARG A 131 -4.51 21.64 -11.62
N GLU A 132 -3.72 22.70 -11.60
CA GLU A 132 -4.16 24.03 -11.22
C GLU A 132 -4.40 24.87 -12.47
N LYS A 133 -5.50 25.61 -12.49
CA LYS A 133 -5.87 26.48 -13.62
C LYS A 133 -5.29 27.91 -13.50
N SER A 134 -4.71 28.25 -12.36
CA SER A 134 -4.29 29.61 -12.01
C SER A 134 -2.78 29.71 -11.87
N GLU A 135 -2.14 30.48 -12.75
CA GLU A 135 -0.69 30.76 -12.72
C GLU A 135 -0.21 31.38 -11.41
N SER A 136 -1.02 32.22 -10.77
CA SER A 136 -0.69 32.81 -9.47
C SER A 136 -0.64 31.77 -8.35
N GLU A 137 -1.53 30.77 -8.37
CA GLU A 137 -1.54 29.69 -7.37
C GLU A 137 -0.37 28.72 -7.60
N ILE A 138 -0.02 28.44 -8.86
CA ILE A 138 1.14 27.62 -9.23
C ILE A 138 2.41 28.29 -8.72
N THR A 139 2.62 29.56 -9.05
CA THR A 139 3.77 30.35 -8.59
C THR A 139 3.87 30.36 -7.06
N ARG A 140 2.75 30.59 -6.36
CA ARG A 140 2.71 30.57 -4.90
C ARG A 140 3.17 29.22 -4.34
N ARG A 141 2.67 28.11 -4.91
CA ARG A 141 3.03 26.76 -4.45
C ARG A 141 4.47 26.38 -4.75
N LEU A 142 5.01 26.81 -5.89
CA LEU A 142 6.42 26.61 -6.21
C LEU A 142 7.34 27.35 -5.25
N ASN A 143 7.02 28.59 -4.90
CA ASN A 143 7.79 29.34 -3.91
C ASN A 143 7.72 28.69 -2.52
N LEU A 144 6.54 28.21 -2.11
CA LEU A 144 6.41 27.43 -0.87
C LEU A 144 7.26 26.16 -0.92
N ALA A 145 7.21 25.39 -2.01
CA ALA A 145 8.02 24.18 -2.16
C ALA A 145 9.53 24.48 -2.10
N ARG A 146 9.99 25.57 -2.74
CA ARG A 146 11.39 26.03 -2.66
C ARG A 146 11.80 26.35 -1.22
N ASN A 147 10.96 27.09 -0.49
CA ASN A 147 11.22 27.42 0.91
C ASN A 147 11.27 26.16 1.80
N GLU A 148 10.36 25.22 1.57
CA GLU A 148 10.33 23.94 2.28
C GLU A 148 11.58 23.08 1.98
N LEU A 149 12.08 23.11 0.74
CA LEU A 149 13.30 22.40 0.34
C LEU A 149 14.54 22.94 1.05
N ASN A 150 14.62 24.24 1.31
CA ASN A 150 15.73 24.83 2.07
C ASN A 150 15.84 24.25 3.49
N ILE A 151 14.72 23.85 4.09
CA ILE A 151 14.66 23.30 5.46
C ILE A 151 14.45 21.78 5.49
N ILE A 152 14.40 21.10 4.33
CA ILE A 152 14.02 19.69 4.25
C ILE A 152 14.98 18.76 4.99
N SER A 153 16.27 19.12 5.05
CA SER A 153 17.30 18.34 5.74
C SER A 153 16.99 18.12 7.22
N LYS A 154 16.37 19.12 7.89
CA LYS A 154 15.86 19.01 9.27
C LYS A 154 14.80 17.92 9.37
N TYR A 155 13.82 17.91 8.47
CA TYR A 155 12.72 16.96 8.49
C TYR A 155 13.12 15.56 8.04
N ILE A 156 14.11 15.43 7.15
CA ILE A 156 14.73 14.14 6.82
C ILE A 156 15.34 13.51 8.08
N LYS A 157 16.11 14.29 8.86
CA LYS A 157 16.71 13.82 10.12
C LYS A 157 15.63 13.44 11.13
N LEU A 158 14.62 14.28 11.33
CA LEU A 158 13.52 14.01 12.26
C LEU A 158 12.71 12.76 11.87
N THR A 159 12.43 12.60 10.57
CA THR A 159 11.73 11.42 10.02
C THR A 159 12.52 10.14 10.31
N LYS A 160 13.82 10.13 9.99
CA LYS A 160 14.69 8.96 10.24
C LYS A 160 14.83 8.63 11.73
N LYS A 161 14.92 9.65 12.61
CA LYS A 161 14.97 9.47 14.07
C LYS A 161 13.75 8.73 14.63
N LYS A 162 12.62 8.79 13.93
CA LYS A 162 11.34 8.20 14.34
C LYS A 162 11.00 6.95 13.51
N ASN A 163 12.02 6.29 12.97
CA ASN A 163 11.91 5.11 12.10
C ASN A 163 11.01 5.33 10.87
N GLY A 164 10.84 6.59 10.47
CA GLY A 164 10.11 6.96 9.28
C GLY A 164 10.90 6.71 7.99
N LYS A 165 10.20 6.88 6.88
CA LYS A 165 10.77 6.69 5.53
C LYS A 165 10.76 8.00 4.76
N VAL A 166 11.78 8.18 3.93
CA VAL A 166 11.95 9.36 3.07
C VAL A 166 11.98 8.88 1.63
N PHE A 167 11.17 9.50 0.78
CA PHE A 167 11.06 9.18 -0.64
C PHE A 167 11.24 10.43 -1.49
N TYR A 168 11.99 10.29 -2.58
CA TYR A 168 12.21 11.35 -3.56
C TYR A 168 11.32 11.10 -4.76
N ILE A 169 10.25 11.90 -4.87
CA ILE A 169 9.20 11.74 -5.86
C ILE A 169 9.61 12.40 -7.17
N LYS A 170 9.76 11.58 -8.21
CA LYS A 170 10.05 12.04 -9.57
C LYS A 170 8.75 12.25 -10.35
N ASP A 171 7.81 11.32 -10.17
CA ASP A 171 6.50 11.33 -10.80
C ASP A 171 5.47 10.55 -9.95
N ASN A 172 4.26 10.36 -10.48
CA ASN A 172 3.27 9.52 -9.79
C ASN A 172 3.69 8.04 -9.73
N GLN A 173 4.52 7.56 -10.66
CA GLN A 173 4.94 6.17 -10.70
C GLN A 173 5.85 5.84 -9.51
N THR A 174 6.65 6.80 -9.03
CA THR A 174 7.42 6.65 -7.79
C THR A 174 6.54 6.24 -6.60
N ILE A 175 5.30 6.75 -6.52
CA ILE A 175 4.37 6.39 -5.44
C ILE A 175 3.98 4.92 -5.52
N PHE A 176 3.68 4.41 -6.71
CA PHE A 176 3.28 3.03 -6.93
C PHE A 176 4.45 2.04 -6.87
N ASP A 177 5.64 2.46 -7.30
CA ASP A 177 6.80 1.59 -7.45
C ASP A 177 7.65 1.50 -6.19
N GLU A 178 7.66 2.57 -5.39
CA GLU A 178 8.57 2.69 -4.23
C GLU A 178 7.79 2.94 -2.93
N VAL A 179 6.92 3.94 -2.90
CA VAL A 179 6.29 4.41 -1.65
C VAL A 179 5.30 3.38 -1.09
N ILE A 180 4.26 3.05 -1.85
CA ILE A 180 3.21 2.09 -1.43
C ILE A 180 3.81 0.71 -1.10
N PRO A 181 4.71 0.15 -1.92
CA PRO A 181 5.31 -1.15 -1.63
C PRO A 181 6.13 -1.14 -0.33
N GLN A 182 6.88 -0.06 -0.08
CA GLN A 182 7.63 0.06 1.17
C GLN A 182 6.70 0.20 2.38
N ILE A 183 5.59 0.94 2.27
CA ILE A 183 4.57 1.01 3.33
C ILE A 183 4.01 -0.38 3.65
N LEU A 184 3.67 -1.15 2.62
CA LEU A 184 3.17 -2.52 2.76
C LEU A 184 4.22 -3.44 3.40
N PHE A 185 5.47 -3.33 2.97
CA PHE A 185 6.59 -4.08 3.56
C PHE A 185 6.73 -3.81 5.06
N GLU A 186 6.68 -2.53 5.48
CA GLU A 186 6.74 -2.16 6.90
C GLU A 186 5.52 -2.67 7.67
N LEU A 187 4.32 -2.53 7.11
CA LEU A 187 3.09 -3.01 7.73
C LEU A 187 3.13 -4.52 7.96
N LEU A 188 3.57 -5.31 6.98
CA LEU A 188 3.70 -6.76 7.12
C LEU A 188 4.76 -7.13 8.15
N SER A 189 5.94 -6.52 8.06
CA SER A 189 7.07 -6.83 8.93
C SER A 189 6.75 -6.51 10.40
N LEU A 190 6.14 -5.35 10.66
CA LEU A 190 5.76 -4.93 12.01
C LEU A 190 4.57 -5.74 12.55
N LYS A 191 3.52 -5.95 11.76
CA LYS A 191 2.30 -6.65 12.20
C LYS A 191 2.59 -8.09 12.64
N TYR A 192 3.45 -8.79 11.90
CA TYR A 192 3.79 -10.18 12.18
C TYR A 192 5.13 -10.34 12.91
N ASN A 193 5.83 -9.22 13.16
CA ASN A 193 7.15 -9.19 13.79
C ASN A 193 8.12 -10.17 13.10
N LEU A 194 8.24 -10.04 11.77
CA LEU A 194 9.05 -10.89 10.90
C LEU A 194 10.24 -10.12 10.32
N ASN A 195 11.39 -10.78 10.24
CA ASN A 195 12.50 -10.31 9.41
C ASN A 195 12.24 -10.74 7.96
N CYS A 196 12.09 -9.75 7.09
CA CYS A 196 11.76 -9.97 5.69
C CYS A 196 12.96 -9.64 4.78
N ILE A 197 13.05 -10.33 3.64
CA ILE A 197 13.90 -9.96 2.52
C ILE A 197 13.26 -8.74 1.83
N PRO A 198 14.04 -7.76 1.33
CA PRO A 198 13.51 -6.58 0.65
C PRO A 198 12.47 -6.93 -0.42
N ILE A 199 11.41 -6.12 -0.47
CA ILE A 199 10.29 -6.26 -1.41
C ILE A 199 10.78 -6.22 -2.85
N LYS A 200 10.26 -7.12 -3.69
CA LYS A 200 10.58 -7.19 -5.12
C LYS A 200 9.34 -6.92 -5.96
N LYS A 201 9.47 -6.00 -6.92
CA LYS A 201 8.41 -5.66 -7.88
C LYS A 201 8.17 -6.81 -8.87
N LYS A 202 6.91 -7.02 -9.19
CA LYS A 202 6.39 -7.92 -10.23
C LYS A 202 5.38 -7.17 -11.09
N PRO A 203 5.10 -7.62 -12.32
CA PRO A 203 4.10 -6.95 -13.17
C PRO A 203 2.69 -6.90 -12.57
N TRP A 204 2.31 -7.90 -11.76
CA TRP A 204 1.02 -8.00 -11.09
C TRP A 204 1.00 -7.46 -9.64
N GLY A 205 2.13 -6.98 -9.12
CA GLY A 205 2.26 -6.60 -7.70
C GLY A 205 3.68 -6.79 -7.16
N PHE A 206 3.80 -7.45 -6.01
CA PHE A 206 5.06 -7.55 -5.27
C PHE A 206 5.23 -8.89 -4.55
N THR A 207 6.48 -9.25 -4.28
CA THR A 207 6.83 -10.41 -3.45
C THR A 207 7.75 -10.00 -2.32
N VAL A 208 7.51 -10.52 -1.12
CA VAL A 208 8.34 -10.30 0.07
C VAL A 208 8.78 -11.67 0.61
N GLY A 209 10.06 -12.01 0.45
CA GLY A 209 10.61 -13.26 1.02
C GLY A 209 10.81 -13.15 2.53
N ILE A 210 10.87 -14.28 3.23
CA ILE A 210 11.12 -14.32 4.67
C ILE A 210 12.58 -14.72 4.94
N GLN A 211 13.24 -14.03 5.86
CA GLN A 211 14.61 -14.37 6.27
C GLN A 211 14.63 -15.74 7.00
N PRO A 212 15.71 -16.53 6.88
CA PRO A 212 15.80 -17.86 7.50
C PRO A 212 15.46 -17.88 9.01
N ASN A 213 15.85 -16.84 9.74
CA ASN A 213 15.60 -16.71 11.18
C ASN A 213 14.13 -16.42 11.56
N SER A 214 13.26 -16.10 10.60
CA SER A 214 11.85 -15.79 10.81
C SER A 214 10.90 -16.82 10.21
N VAL A 215 11.44 -17.89 9.60
CA VAL A 215 10.66 -18.96 8.96
C VAL A 215 9.71 -19.63 9.94
N ASP A 216 10.18 -20.03 11.13
CA ASP A 216 9.31 -20.67 12.13
C ASP A 216 8.13 -19.80 12.53
N LYS A 217 8.41 -18.51 12.73
CA LYS A 217 7.38 -17.55 13.13
C LYS A 217 6.35 -17.35 12.04
N PHE A 218 6.78 -17.30 10.78
CA PHE A 218 5.89 -17.25 9.63
C PHE A 218 5.01 -18.51 9.57
N ILE A 219 5.61 -19.70 9.69
CA ILE A 219 4.88 -20.97 9.69
C ILE A 219 3.88 -21.04 10.84
N ASN A 220 4.29 -20.73 12.07
CA ASN A 220 3.40 -20.73 13.23
C ASN A 220 2.25 -19.72 13.08
N SER A 221 2.47 -18.61 12.37
CA SER A 221 1.44 -17.58 12.17
C SER A 221 0.40 -17.96 11.11
N PHE A 222 0.80 -18.67 10.05
CA PHE A 222 -0.05 -18.89 8.87
C PHE A 222 -0.36 -20.36 8.55
N PHE A 223 0.48 -21.27 9.02
CA PHE A 223 0.46 -22.71 8.76
C PHE A 223 0.79 -23.53 10.04
N PRO A 224 0.11 -23.32 11.19
CA PRO A 224 0.52 -23.85 12.49
C PRO A 224 0.53 -25.38 12.61
N ASN A 225 -0.11 -26.10 11.70
CA ASN A 225 -0.25 -27.56 11.74
C ASN A 225 0.63 -28.28 10.70
N ILE A 226 1.63 -27.60 10.14
CA ILE A 226 2.53 -28.20 9.16
C ILE A 226 3.77 -28.77 9.85
N ASN A 227 4.06 -30.05 9.61
CA ASN A 227 5.27 -30.71 10.10
C ASN A 227 6.25 -30.90 8.95
N LEU A 228 6.90 -29.81 8.52
CA LEU A 228 7.90 -29.81 7.46
C LEU A 228 9.18 -29.14 7.95
N SER A 229 10.33 -29.59 7.44
CA SER A 229 11.61 -28.98 7.78
C SER A 229 11.76 -27.63 7.08
N LYS A 230 12.48 -26.68 7.71
CA LYS A 230 12.76 -25.36 7.11
C LYS A 230 13.42 -25.45 5.73
N GLN A 231 14.21 -26.50 5.49
CA GLN A 231 14.94 -26.71 4.24
C GLN A 231 13.99 -27.14 3.10
N GLN A 232 12.82 -27.68 3.43
CA GLN A 232 11.80 -28.10 2.46
C GLN A 232 10.88 -26.96 2.01
N ILE A 233 10.97 -25.78 2.64
CA ILE A 233 10.03 -24.69 2.39
C ILE A 233 10.69 -23.39 1.95
N SER A 234 9.97 -22.63 1.13
CA SER A 234 10.38 -21.28 0.73
C SER A 234 9.25 -20.26 0.98
N PRO A 235 9.11 -19.75 2.22
CA PRO A 235 8.03 -18.86 2.61
C PRO A 235 8.17 -17.46 2.02
N ARG A 236 7.04 -16.86 1.64
CA ARG A 236 6.95 -15.48 1.18
C ARG A 236 5.54 -14.91 1.31
N PHE A 237 5.43 -13.59 1.20
CA PHE A 237 4.17 -12.93 0.87
C PHE A 237 4.11 -12.62 -0.62
N LEU A 238 2.95 -12.85 -1.23
CA LEU A 238 2.55 -12.27 -2.50
C LEU A 238 1.60 -11.12 -2.21
N ILE A 239 1.89 -9.93 -2.72
CA ILE A 239 1.00 -8.77 -2.64
C ILE A 239 0.52 -8.49 -4.06
N ILE A 240 -0.76 -8.68 -4.31
CA ILE A 240 -1.36 -8.64 -5.63
C ILE A 240 -2.11 -7.32 -5.74
N ASN A 241 -1.78 -6.54 -6.79
CA ASN A 241 -2.43 -5.27 -7.05
C ASN A 241 -3.90 -5.48 -7.44
N PRO A 242 -4.76 -4.46 -7.22
CA PRO A 242 -6.12 -4.50 -7.72
C PRO A 242 -6.16 -4.78 -9.23
N ASN A 243 -7.16 -5.55 -9.66
CA ASN A 243 -7.44 -5.87 -11.06
C ASN A 243 -6.24 -6.40 -11.86
N SER A 244 -5.27 -7.02 -11.18
CA SER A 244 -4.08 -7.65 -11.77
C SER A 244 -4.16 -9.17 -11.61
N ARG A 245 -3.54 -9.96 -12.49
CA ARG A 245 -3.53 -11.42 -12.37
C ARG A 245 -2.14 -12.01 -12.57
N LEU A 246 -1.83 -13.07 -11.85
CA LEU A 246 -0.62 -13.85 -12.05
C LEU A 246 -0.72 -14.65 -13.37
N SER A 247 0.40 -15.13 -13.89
CA SER A 247 0.42 -16.05 -15.03
C SER A 247 -0.42 -17.31 -14.73
N TRP A 248 -1.07 -17.86 -15.75
CA TRP A 248 -1.66 -19.19 -15.68
C TRP A 248 -0.51 -20.18 -15.82
N GLN A 249 -0.24 -20.90 -14.74
CA GLN A 249 1.01 -21.64 -14.61
C GLN A 249 0.82 -22.94 -13.82
N TRP A 250 1.79 -23.82 -13.93
CA TRP A 250 1.94 -24.99 -13.07
C TRP A 250 3.42 -25.27 -12.80
N HIS A 251 3.68 -26.18 -11.88
CA HIS A 251 5.03 -26.59 -11.49
C HIS A 251 5.08 -28.10 -11.24
N GLN A 252 6.21 -28.73 -11.52
CA GLN A 252 6.35 -30.18 -11.43
C GLN A 252 6.95 -30.62 -10.09
N LYS A 253 7.84 -29.82 -9.50
CA LYS A 253 8.68 -30.22 -8.36
C LYS A 253 8.29 -29.60 -7.02
N ARG A 254 7.12 -28.97 -6.96
CA ARG A 254 6.61 -28.40 -5.70
C ARG A 254 5.09 -28.47 -5.60
N SER A 255 4.61 -28.42 -4.37
CA SER A 255 3.26 -27.98 -4.03
C SER A 255 3.33 -26.53 -3.54
N GLU A 256 2.22 -25.79 -3.66
CA GLU A 256 2.08 -24.46 -3.09
C GLU A 256 0.94 -24.43 -2.11
N TRP A 257 1.18 -23.93 -0.90
CA TRP A 257 0.12 -23.66 0.06
C TRP A 257 -0.01 -22.16 0.25
N TRP A 258 -1.25 -21.70 0.14
CA TRP A 258 -1.61 -20.30 0.18
C TRP A 258 -2.55 -20.06 1.35
N LYS A 259 -2.24 -19.06 2.18
CA LYS A 259 -3.15 -18.50 3.17
C LYS A 259 -3.45 -17.07 2.77
N LEU A 260 -4.70 -16.77 2.45
CA LEU A 260 -5.10 -15.40 2.11
C LEU A 260 -5.19 -14.58 3.40
N ILE A 261 -4.22 -13.70 3.65
CA ILE A 261 -4.16 -12.89 4.87
C ILE A 261 -4.88 -11.54 4.73
N LYS A 262 -5.11 -11.12 3.48
CA LYS A 262 -5.95 -9.99 3.11
C LYS A 262 -6.57 -10.28 1.75
N GLY A 263 -7.89 -10.15 1.62
CA GLY A 263 -8.61 -10.39 0.38
C GLY A 263 -9.76 -9.41 0.18
N PRO A 264 -10.69 -9.70 -0.74
CA PRO A 264 -10.81 -10.98 -1.47
C PRO A 264 -9.82 -11.14 -2.64
N ALA A 265 -9.62 -12.38 -3.09
CA ALA A 265 -8.87 -12.73 -4.30
C ALA A 265 -9.63 -13.77 -5.13
N GLY A 266 -9.51 -13.71 -6.44
CA GLY A 266 -9.98 -14.74 -7.36
C GLY A 266 -8.94 -15.85 -7.50
N ILE A 267 -9.37 -17.10 -7.50
CA ILE A 267 -8.52 -18.28 -7.66
C ILE A 267 -9.07 -19.14 -8.80
N MET A 268 -8.18 -19.56 -9.69
CA MET A 268 -8.48 -20.53 -10.75
C MET A 268 -7.58 -21.75 -10.56
N LEU A 269 -8.15 -22.94 -10.72
CA LEU A 269 -7.47 -24.23 -10.62
C LEU A 269 -7.97 -25.15 -11.73
N SER A 270 -7.07 -25.94 -12.33
CA SER A 270 -7.43 -26.96 -13.32
C SER A 270 -6.43 -28.12 -13.33
N HIS A 271 -6.91 -29.30 -13.73
CA HIS A 271 -6.06 -30.47 -13.97
C HIS A 271 -5.42 -30.48 -15.36
N ASN A 272 -5.82 -29.58 -16.25
CA ASN A 272 -5.31 -29.46 -17.61
C ASN A 272 -4.97 -28.00 -17.95
N ASP A 273 -4.47 -27.77 -19.16
CA ASP A 273 -4.06 -26.43 -19.60
C ASP A 273 -5.25 -25.49 -19.88
N ILE A 274 -6.48 -26.01 -19.92
CA ILE A 274 -7.69 -25.21 -20.12
C ILE A 274 -8.01 -24.46 -18.82
N GLN A 275 -7.99 -23.13 -18.91
CA GLN A 275 -8.38 -22.27 -17.80
C GLN A 275 -9.91 -22.28 -17.63
N PRO A 276 -10.42 -22.36 -16.39
CA PRO A 276 -11.84 -22.16 -16.12
C PRO A 276 -12.34 -20.78 -16.58
N GLU A 277 -13.58 -20.71 -17.07
CA GLU A 277 -14.21 -19.45 -17.48
C GLU A 277 -14.37 -18.47 -16.30
N ASN A 278 -14.65 -19.00 -15.11
CA ASN A 278 -14.89 -18.21 -13.90
C ASN A 278 -13.87 -18.54 -12.82
N PHE A 279 -13.46 -17.51 -12.05
CA PHE A 279 -12.65 -17.69 -10.84
C PHE A 279 -13.52 -17.92 -9.61
N ILE A 280 -12.97 -18.63 -8.63
CA ILE A 280 -13.55 -18.81 -7.31
C ILE A 280 -13.07 -17.66 -6.42
N VAL A 281 -14.00 -16.89 -5.85
CA VAL A 281 -13.65 -15.85 -4.88
C VAL A 281 -13.31 -16.49 -3.54
N LYS A 282 -12.12 -16.19 -3.02
CA LYS A 282 -11.68 -16.55 -1.67
C LYS A 282 -11.52 -15.30 -0.82
N ASN A 283 -12.00 -15.40 0.42
CA ASN A 283 -11.96 -14.31 1.41
C ASN A 283 -10.77 -14.49 2.37
N THR A 284 -10.45 -13.42 3.11
CA THR A 284 -9.43 -13.46 4.16
C THR A 284 -9.59 -14.69 5.06
N SER A 285 -8.48 -15.30 5.45
CA SER A 285 -8.36 -16.56 6.18
C SER A 285 -8.61 -17.83 5.37
N SER A 286 -8.96 -17.77 4.08
CA SER A 286 -9.03 -18.95 3.22
C SER A 286 -7.65 -19.59 3.04
N THR A 287 -7.60 -20.92 3.04
CA THR A 287 -6.40 -21.70 2.69
C THR A 287 -6.64 -22.45 1.39
N ILE A 288 -5.65 -22.44 0.50
CA ILE A 288 -5.65 -23.17 -0.76
C ILE A 288 -4.38 -24.01 -0.81
N LYS A 289 -4.50 -25.26 -1.25
CA LYS A 289 -3.37 -26.15 -1.52
C LYS A 289 -3.39 -26.48 -3.00
N VAL A 290 -2.25 -26.28 -3.64
CA VAL A 290 -2.03 -26.53 -5.06
C VAL A 290 -0.99 -27.62 -5.16
N GLU A 291 -1.42 -28.81 -5.57
CA GLU A 291 -0.53 -29.94 -5.76
C GLU A 291 0.28 -29.79 -7.05
N PRO A 292 1.39 -30.55 -7.22
CA PRO A 292 2.18 -30.50 -8.43
C PRO A 292 1.31 -30.80 -9.65
N THR A 293 1.66 -30.25 -10.81
CA THR A 293 0.93 -30.37 -12.09
C THR A 293 -0.45 -29.69 -12.17
N ILE A 294 -0.98 -29.18 -11.06
CA ILE A 294 -2.21 -28.38 -11.07
C ILE A 294 -1.94 -27.00 -11.65
N ARG A 295 -2.69 -26.65 -12.69
CA ARG A 295 -2.64 -25.31 -13.27
C ARG A 295 -3.41 -24.38 -12.36
N HIS A 296 -2.84 -23.23 -12.10
CA HIS A 296 -3.38 -22.29 -11.14
C HIS A 296 -3.08 -20.85 -11.52
N ARG A 297 -3.93 -19.94 -11.05
CA ARG A 297 -3.78 -18.48 -11.18
C ARG A 297 -4.47 -17.79 -10.03
N ILE A 298 -3.82 -16.75 -9.51
CA ILE A 298 -4.40 -15.84 -8.52
C ILE A 298 -4.71 -14.51 -9.20
N ILE A 299 -5.87 -13.94 -8.90
CA ILE A 299 -6.42 -12.72 -9.48
C ILE A 299 -6.72 -11.73 -8.36
N GLY A 300 -6.13 -10.54 -8.44
CA GLY A 300 -6.47 -9.39 -7.62
C GLY A 300 -7.80 -8.79 -8.06
N LEU A 301 -8.65 -8.46 -7.08
CA LEU A 301 -9.99 -7.90 -7.33
C LEU A 301 -9.96 -6.37 -7.10
N LYS A 302 -10.98 -5.81 -6.44
CA LYS A 302 -11.10 -4.36 -6.26
C LYS A 302 -10.04 -3.74 -5.33
N THR A 303 -9.59 -4.49 -4.34
CA THR A 303 -8.56 -4.07 -3.37
C THR A 303 -7.32 -4.94 -3.53
N ILE A 304 -6.22 -4.58 -2.85
CA ILE A 304 -5.07 -5.48 -2.82
C ILE A 304 -5.45 -6.81 -2.14
N ALA A 305 -4.83 -7.88 -2.63
CA ALA A 305 -4.83 -9.17 -1.96
C ALA A 305 -3.42 -9.48 -1.46
N ILE A 306 -3.32 -10.04 -0.25
CA ILE A 306 -2.04 -10.50 0.30
C ILE A 306 -2.17 -11.97 0.65
N VAL A 307 -1.27 -12.78 0.10
CA VAL A 307 -1.20 -14.22 0.29
C VAL A 307 0.11 -14.54 1.01
N ALA A 308 0.03 -15.20 2.16
CA ALA A 308 1.16 -15.92 2.70
C ALA A 308 1.30 -17.23 1.92
N GLU A 309 2.42 -17.43 1.27
CA GLU A 309 2.73 -18.59 0.43
C GLU A 309 3.88 -19.38 1.04
N ILE A 310 3.78 -20.71 0.96
CA ILE A 310 4.93 -21.60 1.06
C ILE A 310 5.01 -22.47 -0.19
N TRP A 311 6.19 -22.51 -0.78
CA TRP A 311 6.56 -23.58 -1.70
C TRP A 311 7.03 -24.76 -0.86
N ILE A 312 6.51 -25.95 -1.13
CA ILE A 312 6.91 -27.20 -0.48
C ILE A 312 7.59 -28.05 -1.55
N HIS A 313 8.90 -28.25 -1.41
CA HIS A 313 9.72 -28.99 -2.38
C HIS A 313 9.44 -30.48 -2.27
N THR A 314 9.19 -31.15 -3.41
CA THR A 314 8.96 -32.61 -3.43
C THR A 314 10.26 -33.41 -3.45
N ASP A 315 11.38 -32.80 -3.87
CA ASP A 315 12.72 -33.40 -3.89
C ASP A 315 13.70 -32.47 -3.15
N ILE A 316 14.24 -32.94 -2.02
CA ILE A 316 15.14 -32.15 -1.18
C ILE A 316 16.55 -32.01 -1.78
N ASN A 317 16.94 -32.92 -2.68
CA ASN A 317 18.23 -32.91 -3.36
C ASN A 317 18.18 -32.04 -4.63
N ASN A 318 16.98 -31.67 -5.09
CA ASN A 318 16.75 -30.86 -6.29
C ASN A 318 15.58 -29.88 -6.08
N LEU A 319 15.83 -28.85 -5.27
CA LEU A 319 14.82 -27.88 -4.87
C LEU A 319 14.20 -27.16 -6.08
N SER A 320 12.88 -26.98 -6.04
CA SER A 320 12.14 -26.18 -7.03
C SER A 320 12.61 -24.73 -7.00
N ASN A 321 12.67 -24.12 -8.17
CA ASN A 321 13.02 -22.70 -8.32
C ASN A 321 12.17 -22.07 -9.43
N ALA A 322 12.52 -20.87 -9.88
CA ALA A 322 11.76 -20.16 -10.92
C ALA A 322 11.70 -20.92 -12.27
N ASN A 323 12.67 -21.80 -12.55
CA ASN A 323 12.74 -22.60 -13.77
C ASN A 323 11.78 -23.80 -13.76
N ASP A 324 11.22 -24.17 -12.59
CA ASP A 324 10.18 -25.20 -12.47
C ASP A 324 8.79 -24.69 -12.88
N ILE A 325 8.66 -23.37 -13.10
CA ILE A 325 7.38 -22.76 -13.46
C ILE A 325 7.16 -22.89 -14.97
N VAL A 326 6.17 -23.68 -15.36
CA VAL A 326 5.66 -23.74 -16.73
C VAL A 326 4.50 -22.78 -16.87
N ARG A 327 4.63 -21.77 -17.73
CA ARG A 327 3.60 -20.77 -17.98
C ARG A 327 2.82 -21.13 -19.23
N VAL A 328 1.51 -21.32 -19.05
CA VAL A 328 0.57 -21.63 -20.12
C VAL A 328 0.04 -20.34 -20.75
N GLU A 329 -0.25 -19.33 -19.92
CA GLU A 329 -0.64 -17.98 -20.37
C GLU A 329 -0.02 -16.91 -19.46
N ASP A 330 0.59 -15.89 -20.04
CA ASP A 330 1.22 -14.80 -19.30
C ASP A 330 0.95 -13.45 -19.97
N ASP A 331 0.24 -12.57 -19.26
CA ASP A 331 -0.13 -11.24 -19.74
C ASP A 331 1.07 -10.30 -19.94
N TYR A 332 2.23 -10.65 -19.39
CA TYR A 332 3.38 -9.75 -19.28
C TYR A 332 4.56 -10.19 -20.16
N MET A 333 4.48 -11.34 -20.80
CA MET A 333 5.50 -11.79 -21.76
C MET A 333 5.41 -11.09 -23.13
N SER A 334 4.33 -10.36 -23.41
CA SER A 334 4.14 -9.56 -24.63
C SER A 334 4.64 -8.11 -24.51
N GLN A 335 5.56 -7.79 -23.59
CA GLN A 335 6.20 -6.46 -23.50
C GLN A 335 7.17 -6.15 -24.67
N ARG A 336 6.79 -6.52 -25.89
CA ARG A 336 6.91 -5.66 -27.07
C ARG A 336 5.51 -5.32 -27.58
N ILE A 337 5.00 -4.18 -27.08
CA ILE A 337 3.91 -3.37 -27.63
C ILE A 337 2.50 -3.99 -27.54
N LEU A 338 1.78 -3.67 -26.45
CA LEU A 338 0.44 -3.03 -26.40
C LEU A 338 -0.10 -3.11 -24.95
N PRO A 339 -0.96 -2.18 -24.50
CA PRO A 339 -1.54 -2.20 -23.16
C PRO A 339 -2.48 -3.41 -22.98
N PRO A 340 -2.62 -3.95 -21.76
CA PRO A 340 -3.44 -5.12 -21.49
C PRO A 340 -4.93 -4.84 -21.80
N PRO A 341 -5.68 -5.81 -22.35
CA PRO A 341 -7.12 -5.66 -22.57
C PRO A 341 -7.85 -5.53 -21.24
N ALA A 342 -8.85 -4.66 -21.20
CA ALA A 342 -9.70 -4.46 -20.02
C ALA A 342 -10.43 -5.77 -19.66
N VAL A 343 -10.20 -6.26 -18.44
CA VAL A 343 -10.92 -7.42 -17.90
C VAL A 343 -12.33 -6.98 -17.50
N ASN A 344 -13.35 -7.43 -18.23
CA ASN A 344 -14.75 -7.30 -17.81
C ASN A 344 -14.99 -8.20 -16.58
N VAL A 345 -14.96 -7.60 -15.39
CA VAL A 345 -15.34 -8.29 -14.15
C VAL A 345 -16.87 -8.38 -14.08
N ILE A 346 -17.43 -9.45 -14.64
CA ILE A 346 -18.81 -9.87 -14.36
C ILE A 346 -18.77 -11.27 -13.74
N GLY A 347 -18.45 -11.33 -12.45
CA GLY A 347 -18.69 -12.52 -11.63
C GLY A 347 -19.87 -12.25 -10.71
N LYS A 348 -21.02 -12.88 -10.96
CA LYS A 348 -22.14 -12.89 -10.00
C LYS A 348 -21.79 -13.81 -8.82
N PRO A 349 -21.98 -13.39 -7.56
CA PRO A 349 -21.84 -14.28 -6.43
C PRO A 349 -23.05 -15.21 -6.37
N HIS A 350 -22.84 -16.53 -6.42
CA HIS A 350 -23.87 -17.49 -5.99
C HIS A 350 -23.75 -17.68 -4.48
N GLN A 351 -24.85 -17.36 -3.78
CA GLN A 351 -25.11 -17.78 -2.41
C GLN A 351 -25.51 -19.26 -2.43
N TYR A 352 -24.83 -20.08 -1.64
CA TYR A 352 -25.42 -21.21 -0.92
C TYR A 352 -24.74 -21.33 0.43
#